data_AF-A0A7X9FG39-F1
#
_entry.id   AF-A0A7X9FG39-F1
#
_cell.length_a   1.000
_cell.length_b   1.000
_cell.length_c   1.000
_cell.angle_alpha   90.00
_cell.angle_beta   90.00
_cell.angle_gamma   90.00
#
_symmetry.space_group_name_H-M   'P 1'
#
loop_
_entity.id
_entity.type
_entity.pdbx_description
1 polymer ?
#
loop_
_entity_poly.entity_id
_entity_poly.type
_entity_poly.pdbx_seq_one_letter_code
_entity_poly.pdbx_strand_id
1 'polypeptide(L)'
;MRRFYVFLLALGLVAFAVAFASAACGPCGDVNGTGTVTIGDISCMIACLNMNNCSGIVCPENVDVDGNGWFTAADIDYLIAYLFEDGPAPQCP
;
A
#
# COMPACT_ATOMS: atom_id res chain seq x y z
N MET A 1 -15.56 53.36 5.58
CA MET A 1 -16.14 52.28 6.41
C MET A 1 -17.27 51.63 5.61
N ARG A 2 -16.94 50.70 4.70
CA ARG A 2 -17.00 49.24 4.89
C ARG A 2 -18.45 48.72 4.74
N ARG A 3 -18.66 47.79 3.80
CA ARG A 3 -19.93 47.10 3.41
C ARG A 3 -20.63 47.92 2.31
N PHE A 4 -20.71 47.49 1.05
CA PHE A 4 -21.29 46.24 0.54
C PHE A 4 -20.56 45.78 -0.73
N TYR A 5 -19.80 44.67 -0.66
CA TYR A 5 -19.39 43.89 -1.83
C TYR A 5 -20.24 42.62 -1.84
N VAL A 6 -21.50 42.77 -2.21
CA VAL A 6 -22.38 41.67 -2.62
C VAL A 6 -22.54 41.87 -4.11
N PHE A 7 -21.69 41.26 -4.93
CA PHE A 7 -21.94 40.89 -6.33
C PHE A 7 -20.71 40.15 -6.88
N LEU A 8 -20.84 38.82 -6.94
CA LEU A 8 -20.34 37.92 -7.99
C LEU A 8 -19.07 38.33 -8.73
N LEU A 9 -18.00 37.56 -8.57
CA LEU A 9 -17.29 36.96 -9.70
C LEU A 9 -16.44 35.79 -9.21
N ALA A 10 -16.78 34.62 -9.74
CA ALA A 10 -16.09 33.37 -9.54
C ALA A 10 -14.62 33.52 -9.92
N LEU A 11 -13.71 33.24 -8.98
CA LEU A 11 -12.32 32.97 -9.32
C LEU A 11 -11.77 31.87 -8.41
N GLY A 12 -11.85 30.64 -8.94
CA GLY A 12 -10.86 29.61 -8.70
C GLY A 12 -10.75 29.10 -7.27
N LEU A 13 -11.82 28.47 -6.76
CA LEU A 13 -11.60 27.39 -5.80
C LEU A 13 -10.99 26.23 -6.59
N VAL A 14 -9.66 26.23 -6.72
CA VAL A 14 -8.92 25.05 -7.17
C VAL A 14 -9.11 24.04 -6.04
N ALA A 15 -10.22 23.31 -6.06
CA ALA A 15 -10.36 22.08 -5.29
C ALA A 15 -9.33 21.12 -5.88
N PHE A 16 -8.10 21.17 -5.36
CA PHE A 16 -7.16 20.08 -5.50
C PHE A 16 -7.76 18.93 -4.71
N ALA A 17 -8.64 18.17 -5.36
CA ALA A 17 -9.09 16.90 -4.85
C ALA A 17 -7.85 16.02 -4.82
N VAL A 18 -7.17 15.99 -3.67
CA VAL A 18 -6.29 14.88 -3.32
C VAL A 18 -7.24 13.70 -3.24
N ALA A 19 -7.33 12.93 -4.33
CA ALA A 19 -7.96 11.63 -4.29
C ALA A 19 -7.08 10.79 -3.37
N PHE A 20 -7.43 10.76 -2.08
CA PHE A 20 -6.96 9.71 -1.20
C PHE A 20 -7.61 8.44 -1.75
N ALA A 21 -6.90 7.73 -2.62
CA ALA A 21 -7.22 6.35 -2.91
C ALA A 21 -7.37 5.68 -1.54
N SER A 22 -8.57 5.21 -1.22
CA SER A 22 -8.78 4.52 0.04
C SER A 22 -7.79 3.37 0.06
N ALA A 23 -7.03 3.22 1.14
CA ALA A 23 -6.17 2.08 1.41
C ALA A 23 -7.02 0.82 1.64
N ALA A 24 -7.84 0.46 0.65
CA ALA A 24 -8.44 -0.84 0.56
C ALA A 24 -7.30 -1.76 0.19
N CYS A 25 -7.00 -2.69 1.07
CA CYS A 25 -5.95 -3.66 0.85
C CYS A 25 -6.19 -4.38 -0.47
N GLY A 26 -5.17 -4.33 -1.33
CA GLY A 26 -5.22 -4.86 -2.68
C GLY A 26 -5.06 -6.39 -2.70
N PRO A 27 -4.58 -6.97 -3.82
CA PRO A 27 -4.37 -8.41 -3.92
C PRO A 27 -3.36 -8.91 -2.87
N CYS A 28 -3.39 -10.21 -2.57
CA CYS A 28 -2.41 -10.84 -1.70
C CYS A 28 -0.97 -10.48 -2.11
N GLY A 29 -0.15 -10.09 -1.15
CA GLY A 29 1.19 -9.55 -1.36
C GLY A 29 1.28 -8.03 -1.56
N ASP A 30 0.17 -7.30 -1.70
CA ASP A 30 0.13 -5.83 -1.63
C ASP A 30 0.09 -5.40 -0.16
N VAL A 31 1.26 -5.38 0.46
CA VAL A 31 1.41 -5.12 1.91
C VAL A 31 1.40 -3.62 2.22
N ASN A 32 1.76 -2.79 1.24
CA ASN A 32 1.80 -1.33 1.40
C ASN A 32 0.51 -0.62 0.94
N GLY A 33 -0.48 -1.38 0.44
CA GLY A 33 -1.82 -0.89 0.12
C GLY A 33 -1.85 0.01 -1.11
N THR A 34 -0.95 -0.20 -2.07
CA THR A 34 -0.89 0.57 -3.31
C THR A 34 -1.84 0.05 -4.39
N GLY A 35 -2.45 -1.12 -4.16
CA GLY A 35 -3.32 -1.83 -5.10
C GLY A 35 -2.56 -2.74 -6.07
N THR A 36 -1.23 -2.83 -5.97
CA THR A 36 -0.39 -3.61 -6.88
C THR A 36 0.74 -4.29 -6.12
N VAL A 37 1.05 -5.55 -6.48
CA VAL A 37 2.20 -6.28 -5.92
C VAL A 37 3.47 -5.91 -6.67
N THR A 38 4.44 -5.32 -5.98
CA THR A 38 5.69 -4.81 -6.55
C THR A 38 6.87 -5.04 -5.60
N ILE A 39 8.08 -4.64 -6.02
CA ILE A 39 9.25 -4.62 -5.13
C ILE A 39 9.10 -3.67 -3.93
N GLY A 40 8.17 -2.72 -3.99
CA GLY A 40 7.83 -1.86 -2.87
C GLY A 40 7.31 -2.66 -1.68
N ASP A 41 6.54 -3.73 -1.94
CA ASP A 41 5.99 -4.62 -0.93
C ASP A 41 7.09 -5.42 -0.21
N ILE A 42 8.01 -6.00 -1.00
CA ILE A 42 9.21 -6.67 -0.49
C ILE A 42 10.02 -5.72 0.42
N SER A 43 10.18 -4.46 0.00
CA SER A 43 10.93 -3.47 0.78
C SER A 43 10.28 -3.19 2.15
N CYS A 44 8.95 -3.14 2.19
CA CYS A 44 8.19 -2.99 3.44
C CYS A 44 8.33 -4.22 4.34
N MET A 45 8.27 -5.43 3.78
CA MET A 45 8.42 -6.68 4.54
C MET A 45 9.83 -6.78 5.17
N ILE A 46 10.87 -6.49 4.39
CA ILE A 46 12.26 -6.46 4.88
C ILE A 46 12.43 -5.41 6.00
N ALA A 47 11.88 -4.21 5.83
CA ALA A 47 11.95 -3.18 6.85
C ALA A 47 11.28 -3.62 8.15
N CYS A 48 10.14 -4.32 8.07
CA CYS A 48 9.44 -4.82 9.24
C CYS A 48 10.24 -5.94 9.95
N LEU A 49 10.63 -7.00 9.24
CA LEU A 49 11.28 -8.17 9.83
C LEU A 49 12.72 -7.92 10.28
N ASN A 50 13.51 -7.21 9.46
CA ASN A 50 14.95 -7.07 9.69
C ASN A 50 15.32 -5.77 10.41
N MET A 51 14.47 -4.74 10.31
CA MET A 51 14.75 -3.41 10.88
C MET A 51 13.77 -3.02 11.99
N ASN A 52 12.82 -3.89 12.34
CA ASN A 52 11.75 -3.61 13.29
C ASN A 52 10.94 -2.34 12.92
N ASN A 53 10.82 -2.03 11.63
CA ASN A 53 10.10 -0.88 11.13
C ASN A 53 8.93 -1.32 10.23
N CYS A 54 7.79 -1.59 10.86
CA CYS A 54 6.58 -2.05 10.17
C CYS A 54 5.65 -0.89 9.75
N SER A 55 6.11 0.37 9.83
CA SER A 55 5.28 1.54 9.51
C SER A 55 4.82 1.59 8.05
N GLY A 56 5.51 0.85 7.17
CA GLY A 56 5.14 0.70 5.75
C GLY A 56 4.17 -0.45 5.46
N ILE A 57 3.88 -1.31 6.45
CA ILE A 57 2.85 -2.35 6.31
C ILE A 57 1.51 -1.69 6.61
N VAL A 58 0.72 -1.50 5.56
CA VAL A 58 -0.63 -0.93 5.62
C VAL A 58 -1.68 -2.05 5.67
N CYS A 59 -1.35 -3.22 5.10
CA CYS A 59 -2.23 -4.36 4.93
C CYS A 59 -1.63 -5.63 5.57
N PRO A 60 -1.77 -5.82 6.88
CA PRO A 60 -1.22 -6.98 7.59
C PRO A 60 -1.81 -8.32 7.13
N GLU A 61 -3.02 -8.35 6.61
CA GLU A 61 -3.63 -9.55 6.03
C GLU A 61 -2.89 -10.06 4.78
N ASN A 62 -2.09 -9.20 4.13
CA ASN A 62 -1.40 -9.52 2.89
C ASN A 62 0.06 -9.96 3.09
N VAL A 63 0.55 -10.08 4.33
CA VAL A 63 1.97 -10.36 4.61
C VAL A 63 2.35 -11.84 4.62
N ASP A 64 1.38 -12.73 4.84
CA ASP A 64 1.52 -14.20 4.82
C ASP A 64 1.25 -14.68 3.39
N VAL A 65 2.23 -14.53 2.51
CA VAL A 65 2.04 -14.71 1.06
C VAL A 65 2.17 -16.17 0.64
N ASP A 66 2.73 -17.03 1.50
CA ASP A 66 2.75 -18.47 1.31
C ASP A 66 1.57 -19.19 2.00
N GLY A 67 0.79 -18.47 2.81
CA GLY A 67 -0.45 -18.92 3.43
C GLY A 67 -0.24 -19.91 4.58
N ASN A 68 0.95 -19.91 5.18
CA ASN A 68 1.32 -20.87 6.23
C ASN A 68 0.84 -20.44 7.64
N GLY A 69 0.32 -19.22 7.78
CA GLY A 69 -0.16 -18.63 9.02
C GLY A 69 0.88 -17.80 9.77
N TRP A 70 2.08 -17.60 9.22
CA TRP A 70 3.20 -16.92 9.87
C TRP A 70 3.90 -15.95 8.93
N PHE A 71 4.04 -14.71 9.37
CA PHE A 71 4.87 -13.74 8.66
C PHE A 71 6.36 -13.89 9.04
N THR A 72 7.15 -14.37 8.08
CA THR A 72 8.58 -14.70 8.23
C THR A 72 9.40 -14.27 7.01
N ALA A 73 10.71 -14.54 7.02
CA ALA A 73 11.54 -14.30 5.85
C ALA A 73 11.17 -15.18 4.65
N ALA A 74 10.49 -16.32 4.87
CA ALA A 74 10.03 -17.18 3.78
C ALA A 74 9.00 -16.47 2.88
N ASP A 75 8.17 -15.59 3.45
CA ASP A 75 7.22 -14.76 2.71
C ASP A 75 7.93 -13.79 1.76
N ILE A 76 9.07 -13.25 2.18
CA ILE A 76 9.90 -12.37 1.33
C ILE A 76 10.44 -13.17 0.15
N ASP A 77 11.03 -14.34 0.41
CA ASP A 77 11.59 -15.21 -0.63
C ASP A 77 10.49 -15.68 -1.59
N TYR A 78 9.29 -16.00 -1.09
CA TYR A 78 8.13 -16.35 -1.90
C TYR A 78 7.71 -15.22 -2.83
N LEU A 79 7.63 -13.98 -2.32
CA LEU A 79 7.23 -12.82 -3.13
C LEU A 79 8.29 -12.46 -4.19
N ILE A 80 9.58 -12.68 -3.90
CA ILE A 80 10.67 -12.58 -4.87
C ILE A 80 10.49 -13.61 -5.98
N ALA A 81 10.23 -14.87 -5.63
CA ALA A 81 10.04 -15.95 -6.60
C ALA A 81 8.87 -15.65 -7.54
N TYR A 82 7.74 -15.16 -6.99
CA TYR A 82 6.59 -14.72 -7.79
C TYR A 82 6.93 -13.59 -8.76
N LEU A 83 7.66 -12.55 -8.31
CA LEU A 83 7.91 -11.35 -9.11
C LEU A 83 9.03 -11.53 -10.15
N PHE A 84 10.00 -12.41 -9.90
CA PHE A 84 11.23 -12.46 -10.69
C PHE A 84 11.63 -13.84 -11.20
N GLU A 85 11.02 -14.92 -10.72
CA GLU A 85 11.46 -16.30 -10.99
C GLU A 85 10.35 -17.20 -11.55
N ASP A 86 9.26 -16.61 -12.08
CA ASP A 86 8.08 -17.32 -12.56
C ASP A 86 7.45 -18.26 -11.48
N GLY A 87 7.55 -17.87 -10.22
CA GLY A 87 6.98 -18.58 -9.08
C GLY A 87 5.45 -18.51 -9.02
N PRO A 88 4.82 -19.33 -8.15
CA PRO A 88 3.38 -19.33 -7.96
C PRO A 88 2.86 -17.98 -7.42
N ALA A 89 1.60 -17.68 -7.72
CA ALA A 89 0.94 -16.49 -7.19
C ALA A 89 0.81 -16.55 -5.64
N PRO A 90 0.90 -15.41 -4.94
CA PRO A 90 0.67 -15.32 -3.49
C PRO A 90 -0.69 -15.86 -3.04
N GLN A 91 -0.71 -16.55 -1.91
CA GLN A 91 -1.92 -17.09 -1.27
C GLN A 91 -2.01 -16.62 0.18
N CYS A 92 -2.84 -15.62 0.43
CA CYS A 92 -3.04 -15.08 1.78
C CYS A 92 -4.29 -15.73 2.41
N PRO A 93 -4.33 -15.86 3.76
CA PRO A 93 -5.48 -16.41 4.49
C PRO A 93 -6.80 -15.65 4.34
#